data_AF-A0A2V5TR60-F1
#
_entry.id   AF-A0A2V5TR60-F1
#
_cell.length_a   1.000
_cell.length_b   1.000
_cell.length_c   1.000
_cell.angle_alpha   90.00
_cell.angle_beta   90.00
_cell.angle_gamma   90.00
#
_symmetry.space_group_name_H-M   'P 1'
#
loop_
_entity.id
_entity.type
_entity.pdbx_description
1 polymer ?
#
loop_
_entity_poly.entity_id
_entity_poly.type
_entity_poly.pdbx_seq_one_letter_code
_entity_poly.pdbx_strand_id
1 'polypeptide(L)'
;MEIYTGGLSEVGAGGGHSPAQTLVSRPALLQWITPHELEALRDALVRGRLPPDFLGKLKRLKDGDLTHHFIEQNCRLFAALLAATEDGNFREGSPAERERMLRVLAYVRKDDDAIPDYRPEGFADDQREMRAATVELAGLIQAFKAWRLRHQVPVMWSEHGVSARQLRR
;
A
#
# COMPACT_ATOMS: atom_id res chain seq x y z
N MET A 1 37.49 32.61 -50.79
CA MET A 1 36.42 33.62 -50.71
C MET A 1 35.44 33.07 -49.68
N GLU A 2 35.36 33.76 -48.51
CA GLU A 2 34.61 33.44 -47.26
C GLU A 2 35.07 32.13 -46.57
N ILE A 3 35.63 32.00 -45.36
CA ILE A 3 35.76 32.72 -44.07
C ILE A 3 34.46 33.20 -43.39
N TYR A 4 33.96 32.41 -42.44
CA TYR A 4 33.23 32.80 -41.21
C TYR A 4 33.52 31.72 -40.15
N THR A 5 34.34 31.97 -39.11
CA THR A 5 33.97 32.41 -37.73
C THR A 5 32.78 31.62 -37.14
N GLY A 6 32.82 30.98 -35.98
CA GLY A 6 33.58 31.14 -34.75
C GLY A 6 32.58 31.00 -33.58
N GLY A 7 32.95 30.37 -32.46
CA GLY A 7 32.15 30.44 -31.22
C GLY A 7 32.11 29.17 -30.39
N LEU A 8 33.01 29.10 -29.39
CA LEU A 8 32.99 28.19 -28.26
C LEU A 8 32.02 28.68 -27.17
N SER A 9 31.49 27.71 -26.42
CA SER A 9 30.98 27.79 -25.04
C SER A 9 29.68 28.55 -24.78
N GLU A 10 28.69 27.83 -24.25
CA GLU A 10 28.21 28.15 -22.90
C GLU A 10 27.47 26.97 -22.24
N VAL A 11 27.65 26.92 -20.93
CA VAL A 11 27.17 25.94 -19.97
C VAL A 11 25.65 26.08 -19.81
N GLY A 12 24.92 24.99 -20.06
CA GLY A 12 23.49 24.87 -19.76
C GLY A 12 23.27 23.83 -18.67
N ALA A 13 23.41 24.25 -17.41
CA ALA A 13 22.91 23.52 -16.26
C ALA A 13 21.37 23.45 -16.29
N GLY A 14 20.81 22.41 -15.68
CA GLY A 14 19.42 22.44 -15.21
C GLY A 14 18.45 21.68 -16.11
N GLY A 15 18.37 20.37 -15.88
CA GLY A 15 17.31 19.54 -16.42
C GLY A 15 17.20 18.25 -15.64
N GLY A 16 17.29 18.33 -14.31
CA GLY A 16 16.98 17.21 -13.45
C GLY A 16 15.56 16.77 -13.76
N HIS A 17 15.41 15.66 -14.47
CA HIS A 17 14.15 14.98 -14.63
C HIS A 17 13.66 14.60 -13.23
N SER A 18 12.89 15.50 -12.63
CA SER A 18 12.13 15.22 -11.43
C SER A 18 11.15 14.10 -11.78
N PRO A 19 11.23 12.92 -11.13
CA PRO A 19 10.25 11.86 -11.32
C PRO A 19 8.85 12.22 -10.77
N ALA A 20 8.66 13.46 -10.33
CA ALA A 20 7.46 13.94 -9.64
C ALA A 20 6.29 14.31 -10.58
N GLN A 21 6.46 14.32 -11.90
CA GLN A 21 5.42 14.84 -12.82
C GLN A 21 4.67 13.79 -13.65
N THR A 22 4.88 12.48 -13.41
CA THR A 22 4.12 11.41 -14.08
C THR A 22 3.19 10.64 -13.15
N LEU A 23 2.79 11.26 -12.03
CA LEU A 23 1.68 10.79 -11.17
C LEU A 23 0.41 11.62 -11.40
N VAL A 24 0.32 12.31 -12.53
CA VAL A 24 -0.87 13.05 -12.95
C VAL A 24 -1.96 12.04 -13.33
N SER A 25 -2.92 11.91 -12.43
CA SER A 25 -4.25 11.32 -12.64
C SER A 25 -4.25 9.84 -13.05
N ARG A 26 -4.39 8.94 -12.07
CA ARG A 26 -4.90 7.57 -12.29
C ARG A 26 -6.42 7.55 -12.06
N PRO A 27 -7.25 7.88 -13.07
CA PRO A 27 -8.70 7.94 -12.94
C PRO A 27 -9.35 6.58 -12.63
N ALA A 28 -8.66 5.46 -12.89
CA ALA A 28 -9.21 4.12 -12.67
C ALA A 28 -9.68 3.92 -11.22
N LEU A 29 -8.86 4.21 -10.21
CA LEU A 29 -9.29 4.04 -8.81
C LEU A 29 -10.50 4.92 -8.45
N LEU A 30 -10.53 6.16 -8.98
CA LEU A 30 -11.58 7.12 -8.64
C LEU A 30 -12.94 6.78 -9.27
N GLN A 31 -12.95 6.15 -10.46
CA GLN A 31 -14.20 5.79 -11.14
C GLN A 31 -14.80 4.47 -10.65
N TRP A 32 -13.97 3.55 -10.12
CA TRP A 32 -14.41 2.21 -9.72
C TRP A 32 -14.84 2.10 -8.24
N ILE A 33 -14.51 3.11 -7.41
CA ILE A 33 -14.82 3.13 -5.98
C ILE A 33 -15.84 4.23 -5.68
N THR A 34 -16.98 3.83 -5.15
CA THR A 34 -17.99 4.76 -4.65
C THR A 34 -17.61 5.30 -3.26
N PRO A 35 -18.07 6.51 -2.88
CA PRO A 35 -17.88 7.01 -1.52
C PRO A 35 -18.43 6.06 -0.44
N HIS A 36 -19.55 5.39 -0.73
CA HIS A 36 -20.18 4.45 0.21
C HIS A 36 -19.30 3.22 0.47
N GLU A 37 -18.68 2.66 -0.57
CA GLU A 37 -17.75 1.53 -0.41
C GLU A 37 -16.54 1.90 0.45
N LEU A 38 -16.05 3.13 0.28
CA LEU A 38 -14.91 3.66 1.03
C LEU A 38 -15.25 3.86 2.51
N GLU A 39 -16.40 4.49 2.81
CA GLU A 39 -16.89 4.65 4.19
C GLU A 39 -17.15 3.29 4.87
N ALA A 40 -17.78 2.34 4.17
CA ALA A 40 -18.05 1.01 4.72
C ALA A 40 -16.75 0.27 5.12
N LEU A 41 -15.68 0.43 4.32
CA LEU A 41 -14.36 -0.12 4.65
C LEU A 41 -13.72 0.62 5.83
N ARG A 42 -13.81 1.96 5.88
CA ARG A 42 -13.31 2.76 7.01
C ARG A 42 -13.98 2.36 8.32
N ASP A 43 -15.30 2.26 8.34
CA ASP A 43 -16.08 1.83 9.50
C ASP A 43 -15.70 0.42 9.95
N ALA A 44 -15.41 -0.49 9.02
CA ALA A 44 -14.93 -1.82 9.37
C ALA A 44 -13.57 -1.74 10.10
N LEU A 45 -12.63 -0.97 9.56
CA LEU A 45 -11.28 -0.80 10.13
C LEU A 45 -11.29 -0.13 11.51
N VAL A 46 -12.14 0.88 11.73
CA VAL A 46 -12.34 1.52 13.04
C VAL A 46 -12.82 0.51 14.10
N ARG A 47 -13.52 -0.55 13.69
CA ARG A 47 -13.94 -1.65 14.57
C ARG A 47 -12.90 -2.78 14.64
N GLY A 48 -11.69 -2.56 14.14
CA GLY A 48 -10.60 -3.54 14.13
C GLY A 48 -10.86 -4.75 13.22
N ARG A 49 -11.73 -4.64 12.21
CA ARG A 49 -12.13 -5.75 11.34
C ARG A 49 -12.06 -5.41 9.86
N LEU A 50 -11.92 -6.43 9.01
CA LEU A 50 -12.12 -6.31 7.57
C LEU A 50 -13.53 -6.80 7.19
N PRO A 51 -14.14 -6.25 6.12
CA PRO A 51 -15.39 -6.76 5.58
C PRO A 51 -15.32 -8.28 5.26
N PRO A 52 -16.39 -9.07 5.52
CA PRO A 52 -16.37 -10.52 5.32
C PRO A 52 -16.07 -10.97 3.89
N ASP A 53 -16.60 -10.26 2.91
CA ASP A 53 -16.34 -10.47 1.49
C ASP A 53 -14.86 -10.22 1.15
N PHE A 54 -14.27 -9.15 1.70
CA PHE A 54 -12.85 -8.90 1.51
C PHE A 54 -11.97 -9.97 2.16
N LEU A 55 -12.34 -10.43 3.36
CA LEU A 55 -11.68 -11.58 4.00
C LEU A 55 -11.80 -12.85 3.16
N GLY A 56 -12.94 -13.07 2.50
CA GLY A 56 -13.14 -14.15 1.53
C GLY A 56 -12.16 -14.05 0.36
N LYS A 57 -12.07 -12.87 -0.28
CA LYS A 57 -11.11 -12.61 -1.37
C LYS A 57 -9.66 -12.84 -0.92
N LEU A 58 -9.26 -12.31 0.25
CA LEU A 58 -7.90 -12.52 0.79
C LEU A 58 -7.59 -14.00 1.07
N LYS A 59 -8.57 -14.81 1.48
CA LYS A 59 -8.38 -16.26 1.61
C LYS A 59 -8.13 -16.92 0.25
N ARG A 60 -8.91 -16.58 -0.78
CA ARG A 60 -8.70 -17.08 -2.15
C ARG A 60 -7.31 -16.70 -2.67
N LEU A 61 -6.90 -15.45 -2.47
CA LEU A 61 -5.58 -14.96 -2.89
C LEU A 61 -4.43 -15.69 -2.18
N LYS A 62 -4.62 -16.08 -0.92
CA LYS A 62 -3.61 -16.81 -0.16
C LYS A 62 -3.33 -18.20 -0.74
N ASP A 63 -4.28 -18.81 -1.43
CA ASP A 63 -4.13 -20.15 -2.00
C ASP A 63 -3.70 -20.10 -3.48
N GLY A 64 -3.39 -18.91 -4.01
CA GLY A 64 -3.00 -18.67 -5.39
C GLY A 64 -1.49 -18.70 -5.65
N ASP A 65 -1.07 -18.09 -6.76
CA ASP A 65 0.34 -17.96 -7.13
C ASP A 65 1.05 -16.79 -6.41
N LEU A 66 2.31 -16.52 -6.81
CA LEU A 66 3.13 -15.43 -6.26
C LEU A 66 2.50 -14.04 -6.41
N THR A 67 1.77 -13.78 -7.50
CA THR A 67 1.06 -12.51 -7.69
C THR A 67 -0.06 -12.37 -6.67
N HIS A 68 -0.85 -13.43 -6.47
CA HIS A 68 -1.93 -13.43 -5.50
C HIS A 68 -1.40 -13.26 -4.08
N HIS A 69 -0.33 -13.98 -3.71
CA HIS A 69 0.34 -13.80 -2.42
C HIS A 69 0.87 -12.38 -2.20
N PHE A 70 1.45 -11.76 -3.24
CA PHE A 70 1.91 -10.37 -3.15
C PHE A 70 0.75 -9.43 -2.83
N ILE A 71 -0.40 -9.57 -3.51
CA ILE A 71 -1.58 -8.73 -3.26
C ILE A 71 -2.12 -8.97 -1.85
N GLU A 72 -2.26 -10.24 -1.45
CA GLU A 72 -2.78 -10.65 -0.15
C GLU A 72 -1.96 -10.05 1.01
N GLN A 73 -0.64 -10.21 0.96
CA GLN A 73 0.25 -9.76 2.02
C GLN A 73 0.24 -8.24 2.15
N ASN A 74 0.25 -7.51 1.02
CA ASN A 74 0.22 -6.05 1.06
C ASN A 74 -1.16 -5.52 1.47
N CYS A 75 -2.26 -6.19 1.10
CA CYS A 75 -3.59 -5.84 1.62
C CYS A 75 -3.65 -5.96 3.14
N ARG A 76 -3.16 -7.07 3.70
CA ARG A 76 -3.11 -7.26 5.16
C ARG A 76 -2.21 -6.23 5.84
N LEU A 77 -1.08 -5.90 5.21
CA LEU A 77 -0.15 -4.90 5.73
C LEU A 77 -0.82 -3.52 5.80
N PHE A 78 -1.49 -3.09 4.74
CA PHE A 78 -2.19 -1.80 4.70
C PHE A 78 -3.35 -1.77 5.69
N ALA A 79 -4.15 -2.83 5.76
CA ALA A 79 -5.24 -2.95 6.72
C ALA A 79 -4.73 -2.85 8.17
N ALA A 80 -3.63 -3.55 8.50
CA ALA A 80 -3.04 -3.51 9.83
C ALA A 80 -2.48 -2.12 10.17
N LEU A 81 -1.88 -1.43 9.19
CA LEU A 81 -1.38 -0.08 9.37
C LEU A 81 -2.53 0.88 9.66
N LEU A 82 -3.56 0.88 8.81
CA LEU A 82 -4.75 1.70 8.99
C LEU A 82 -5.41 1.45 10.34
N ALA A 83 -5.63 0.19 10.73
CA ALA A 83 -6.19 -0.15 12.04
C ALA A 83 -5.34 0.39 13.20
N ALA A 84 -4.01 0.19 13.16
CA ALA A 84 -3.11 0.72 14.19
C ALA A 84 -3.13 2.25 14.28
N THR A 85 -3.40 2.92 13.16
CA THR A 85 -3.57 4.37 13.11
C THR A 85 -4.91 4.83 13.66
N GLU A 86 -6.02 4.16 13.34
CA GLU A 86 -7.34 4.44 13.92
C GLU A 86 -7.34 4.23 15.45
N ASP A 87 -6.64 3.20 15.93
CA ASP A 87 -6.47 2.95 17.37
C ASP A 87 -5.51 3.94 18.06
N GLY A 88 -4.84 4.83 17.31
CA GLY A 88 -3.88 5.81 17.83
C GLY A 88 -2.52 5.22 18.24
N ASN A 89 -2.30 3.93 18.00
CA ASN A 89 -1.07 3.17 18.32
C ASN A 89 0.08 3.47 17.36
N PHE A 90 -0.24 3.77 16.10
CA PHE A 90 0.73 4.18 15.08
C PHE A 90 0.33 5.54 14.49
N ARG A 91 1.08 6.59 14.86
CA ARG A 91 0.70 7.98 14.61
C ARG A 91 1.29 8.59 13.33
N GLU A 92 2.11 7.83 12.61
CA GLU A 92 2.69 8.30 11.35
C GLU A 92 1.68 8.18 10.19
N GLY A 93 2.01 8.79 9.05
CA GLY A 93 1.17 8.82 7.86
C GLY A 93 0.16 9.96 7.88
N SER A 94 0.22 10.79 6.85
CA SER A 94 -0.71 11.89 6.59
C SER A 94 -2.12 11.38 6.24
N PRO A 95 -3.15 12.24 6.35
CA PRO A 95 -4.50 11.89 5.89
C PRO A 95 -4.54 11.43 4.43
N ALA A 96 -3.72 12.02 3.56
CA ALA A 96 -3.65 11.66 2.14
C ALA A 96 -3.08 10.24 1.92
N GLU A 97 -2.03 9.87 2.65
CA GLU A 97 -1.45 8.52 2.58
C GLU A 97 -2.42 7.46 3.10
N ARG A 98 -3.17 7.77 4.17
CA ARG A 98 -4.22 6.88 4.70
C ARG A 98 -5.35 6.67 3.71
N GLU A 99 -5.85 7.77 3.14
CA GLU A 99 -6.87 7.74 2.09
C GLU A 99 -6.39 6.96 0.86
N ARG A 100 -5.12 7.12 0.46
CA ARG A 100 -4.50 6.36 -0.63
C ARG A 100 -4.53 4.86 -0.35
N MET A 101 -4.12 4.41 0.84
CA MET A 101 -4.19 2.98 1.23
C MET A 101 -5.62 2.48 1.24
N LEU A 102 -6.55 3.25 1.81
CA LEU A 102 -7.96 2.88 1.89
C LEU A 102 -8.57 2.68 0.49
N ARG A 103 -8.24 3.54 -0.46
CA ARG A 103 -8.68 3.41 -1.86
C ARG A 103 -8.10 2.18 -2.55
N VAL A 104 -6.82 1.84 -2.34
CA VAL A 104 -6.28 0.59 -2.89
C VAL A 104 -7.03 -0.61 -2.34
N LEU A 105 -7.24 -0.66 -1.03
CA LEU A 105 -7.97 -1.78 -0.40
C LEU A 105 -9.40 -1.88 -0.92
N ALA A 106 -10.08 -0.74 -1.08
CA ALA A 106 -11.44 -0.69 -1.63
C ALA A 106 -11.48 -1.16 -3.09
N TYR A 107 -10.48 -0.82 -3.91
CA TYR A 107 -10.35 -1.32 -5.27
C TYR A 107 -10.15 -2.82 -5.31
N VAL A 108 -9.10 -3.30 -4.64
CA VAL A 108 -8.71 -4.71 -4.61
C VAL A 108 -9.79 -5.60 -4.00
N ARG A 109 -10.68 -5.04 -3.17
CA ARG A 109 -11.82 -5.78 -2.64
C ARG A 109 -12.85 -6.18 -3.71
N LYS A 110 -12.95 -5.45 -4.83
CA LYS A 110 -13.97 -5.70 -5.85
C LYS A 110 -13.61 -6.95 -6.67
N ASP A 111 -14.61 -7.77 -6.98
CA ASP A 111 -14.44 -8.93 -7.88
C ASP A 111 -14.66 -8.53 -9.36
N ASP A 112 -15.43 -7.46 -9.62
CA ASP A 112 -15.74 -6.89 -10.95
C ASP A 112 -15.11 -5.49 -11.10
N ASP A 113 -13.79 -5.42 -11.03
CA ASP A 113 -13.02 -4.19 -11.28
C ASP A 113 -12.70 -4.02 -12.78
N ALA A 114 -11.62 -3.30 -13.11
CA ALA A 114 -11.25 -3.08 -14.50
C ALA A 114 -10.86 -4.37 -15.22
N ILE A 115 -10.32 -5.37 -14.51
CA ILE A 115 -10.04 -6.70 -15.03
C ILE A 115 -10.58 -7.74 -14.04
N PRO A 116 -11.84 -8.16 -14.19
CA PRO A 116 -12.51 -8.99 -13.20
C PRO A 116 -11.72 -10.25 -12.83
N ASP A 117 -11.75 -10.61 -11.53
CA ASP A 117 -10.97 -11.69 -10.91
C ASP A 117 -11.09 -13.04 -11.64
N TYR A 118 -12.23 -13.31 -12.29
CA TYR A 118 -12.52 -14.57 -12.97
C TYR A 118 -11.94 -14.67 -14.39
N ARG A 119 -11.31 -13.61 -14.91
CA ARG A 119 -10.66 -13.62 -16.22
C ARG A 119 -9.24 -14.19 -16.12
N PRO A 120 -8.67 -14.70 -17.23
CA PRO A 120 -7.29 -15.22 -17.23
C PRO A 120 -6.25 -14.18 -16.79
N GLU A 121 -6.48 -12.90 -17.10
CA GLU A 121 -5.65 -11.76 -16.71
C GLU A 121 -6.14 -11.05 -15.44
N GLY A 122 -7.08 -11.66 -14.71
CA GLY A 122 -7.60 -11.13 -13.45
C GLY A 122 -6.46 -10.76 -12.49
N PHE A 123 -6.69 -9.74 -11.66
CA PHE A 123 -5.71 -9.22 -10.69
C PHE A 123 -4.48 -8.48 -11.27
N ALA A 124 -4.32 -8.40 -12.60
CA ALA A 124 -3.17 -7.69 -13.18
C ALA A 124 -3.19 -6.19 -12.85
N ASP A 125 -4.38 -5.60 -12.81
CA ASP A 125 -4.63 -4.24 -12.37
C ASP A 125 -4.55 -4.07 -10.84
N ASP A 126 -5.08 -5.01 -10.06
CA ASP A 126 -4.86 -5.06 -8.61
C ASP A 126 -3.37 -5.03 -8.25
N GLN A 127 -2.59 -5.87 -8.91
CA GLN A 127 -1.15 -5.94 -8.69
C GLN A 127 -0.49 -4.61 -9.04
N ARG A 128 -0.87 -3.99 -10.16
CA ARG A 128 -0.31 -2.71 -10.61
C ARG A 128 -0.64 -1.58 -9.62
N GLU A 129 -1.86 -1.52 -9.11
CA GLU A 129 -2.26 -0.53 -8.13
C GLU A 129 -1.59 -0.76 -6.77
N MET A 130 -1.48 -2.01 -6.34
CA MET A 130 -0.77 -2.37 -5.12
C MET A 130 0.72 -2.03 -5.21
N ARG A 131 1.39 -2.40 -6.31
CA ARG A 131 2.81 -2.07 -6.53
C ARG A 131 3.03 -0.56 -6.50
N ALA A 132 2.20 0.21 -7.19
CA ALA A 132 2.31 1.66 -7.20
C ALA A 132 2.17 2.25 -5.79
N ALA A 133 1.16 1.83 -5.03
CA ALA A 133 0.99 2.30 -3.66
C ALA A 133 2.13 1.87 -2.74
N THR A 134 2.69 0.66 -2.90
CA THR A 134 3.85 0.23 -2.08
C THR A 134 5.10 1.05 -2.36
N VAL A 135 5.29 1.53 -3.60
CA VAL A 135 6.39 2.43 -3.96
C VAL A 135 6.14 3.83 -3.41
N GLU A 136 4.94 4.37 -3.63
CA GLU A 136 4.53 5.69 -3.16
C GLU A 136 4.63 5.82 -1.63
N LEU A 137 4.20 4.77 -0.90
CA LEU A 137 4.11 4.75 0.56
C LEU A 137 5.29 4.03 1.21
N ALA A 138 6.39 3.81 0.49
CA ALA A 138 7.51 3.00 0.96
C ALA A 138 8.05 3.46 2.32
N GLY A 139 8.22 4.77 2.52
CA GLY A 139 8.69 5.33 3.78
C GLY A 139 7.78 4.99 4.96
N LEU A 140 6.47 5.22 4.80
CA LEU A 140 5.45 4.92 5.81
C LEU A 140 5.36 3.42 6.12
N ILE A 141 5.45 2.58 5.09
CA ILE A 141 5.46 1.12 5.24
C ILE A 141 6.68 0.66 6.04
N GLN A 142 7.86 1.21 5.78
CA GLN A 142 9.07 0.86 6.52
C GLN A 142 8.98 1.31 7.99
N ALA A 143 8.48 2.52 8.23
CA ALA A 143 8.24 3.00 9.59
C ALA A 143 7.27 2.10 10.36
N PHE A 144 6.18 1.69 9.72
CA PHE A 144 5.21 0.77 10.31
C PHE A 144 5.81 -0.61 10.61
N LYS A 145 6.60 -1.17 9.69
CA LYS A 145 7.30 -2.46 9.93
C LYS A 145 8.26 -2.36 11.11
N ALA A 146 9.05 -1.29 11.19
CA ALA A 146 9.93 -1.04 12.33
C ALA A 146 9.15 -0.85 13.64
N TRP A 147 8.00 -0.18 13.59
CA TRP A 147 7.10 -0.06 14.74
C TRP A 147 6.56 -1.43 15.20
N ARG A 148 6.07 -2.27 14.28
CA ARG A 148 5.55 -3.62 14.58
C ARG A 148 6.60 -4.49 15.26
N LEU A 149 7.84 -4.46 14.77
CA LEU A 149 8.95 -5.20 15.35
C LEU A 149 9.25 -4.77 16.80
N ARG A 150 9.06 -3.48 17.12
CA ARG A 150 9.31 -2.94 18.46
C ARG A 150 8.17 -3.11 19.45
N HIS A 151 6.92 -3.08 18.99
CA HIS A 151 5.77 -3.02 19.88
C HIS A 151 4.86 -4.25 19.79
N GLN A 152 4.64 -4.77 18.58
CA GLN A 152 3.70 -5.86 18.39
C GLN A 152 4.36 -7.23 18.59
N VAL A 153 5.55 -7.45 18.03
CA VAL A 153 6.25 -8.75 18.14
C VAL A 153 6.60 -9.10 19.60
N PRO A 154 7.10 -8.17 20.45
CA PRO A 154 7.39 -8.51 21.84
C PRO A 154 6.14 -8.85 22.68
N VAL A 155 5.00 -8.22 22.40
CA VAL A 155 3.73 -8.54 23.06
C VAL A 155 3.29 -9.95 22.69
N MET A 156 3.37 -10.32 21.41
CA MET A 156 3.09 -11.69 20.98
C MET A 156 3.97 -12.70 21.73
N TRP A 157 5.26 -12.45 21.91
CA TRP A 157 6.14 -13.38 22.64
C TRP A 157 5.88 -13.42 24.16
N SER A 158 5.44 -12.31 24.73
CA SER A 158 5.10 -12.22 26.16
C SER A 158 3.81 -12.97 26.48
N GLU A 159 2.83 -12.94 25.58
CA GLU A 159 1.58 -13.70 25.68
C GLU A 159 1.77 -15.22 25.48
N HIS A 160 2.88 -15.63 24.84
CA HIS A 160 3.24 -17.04 24.65
C HIS A 160 4.16 -17.60 25.76
N GLY A 161 4.34 -16.88 26.88
CA GLY A 161 4.90 -17.44 28.11
C GLY A 161 6.42 -17.62 28.15
N VAL A 162 7.20 -17.00 27.26
CA VAL A 162 8.67 -16.96 27.46
C VAL A 162 9.00 -15.79 28.38
N SER A 163 8.88 -16.02 29.69
CA SER A 163 9.40 -15.10 30.69
C SER A 163 10.91 -15.00 30.51
N ALA A 164 11.40 -13.80 30.20
CA ALA A 164 12.82 -13.46 30.11
C ALA A 164 13.63 -13.72 31.41
N ARG A 165 12.98 -14.22 32.48
CA ARG A 165 13.61 -14.67 33.71
C ARG A 165 14.25 -16.06 33.65
N GLN A 166 14.04 -16.85 32.59
CA GLN A 166 14.61 -18.20 32.48
C GLN A 166 15.99 -18.29 31.82
N LEU A 167 16.55 -17.20 31.27
CA LEU A 167 17.86 -17.20 30.61
C LEU A 167 19.01 -16.66 31.49
N ARG A 168 18.80 -16.59 32.82
CA ARG A 168 19.85 -16.29 33.79
C ARG A 168 19.90 -17.36 34.88
N ARG A 169 20.35 -18.55 34.53
CA ARG A 169 20.97 -19.51 35.45
C ARG A 169 22.10 -20.24 34.75
#